data_AF-A0A7Y1TE94-F1
#
_entry.id   AF-A0A7Y1TE94-F1
#
_cell.length_a   1.000
_cell.length_b   1.000
_cell.length_c   1.000
_cell.angle_alpha   90.00
_cell.angle_beta   90.00
_cell.angle_gamma   90.00
#
_symmetry.space_group_name_H-M   'P 1'
#
loop_
_entity.id
_entity.type
_entity.pdbx_description
1 polymer ?
#
loop_
_entity_poly.entity_id
_entity_poly.type
_entity_poly.pdbx_seq_one_letter_code
_entity_poly.pdbx_strand_id
1 'polypeptide(L)'
;MNESNPLRYTDAGIGAKTSMLVAGLVVAAFGGLVIYLLVSNVESLSRPFLKFLGYFLIFVSAVELLILIWVLVFIAISDWSIWGLSFDGFWREQLSAIYFIKEWLYSWFWNDLMNLFFVFLPAVVFLTLRTTITTVLGFWALAASKRQV
;
A
#
# COMPACT_ATOMS: atom_id res chain seq x y z
N MET A 1 6.49 -39.74 4.01
CA MET A 1 7.18 -38.50 3.63
C MET A 1 6.22 -37.72 2.75
N ASN A 2 5.74 -36.58 3.24
CA ASN A 2 4.64 -35.82 2.65
C ASN A 2 5.22 -34.85 1.62
N GLU A 3 4.96 -35.11 0.33
CA GLU A 3 5.33 -34.24 -0.78
C GLU A 3 4.48 -32.96 -0.72
N SER A 4 5.05 -31.88 -0.20
CA SER A 4 4.50 -30.53 -0.33
C SER A 4 4.64 -30.07 -1.78
N ASN A 5 3.67 -30.47 -2.60
CA ASN A 5 3.56 -30.11 -4.00
C ASN A 5 3.38 -28.58 -4.18
N PRO A 6 4.32 -27.85 -4.81
CA PRO A 6 4.26 -26.39 -4.93
C PRO A 6 3.38 -25.90 -6.10
N LEU A 7 2.62 -26.76 -6.78
CA LEU A 7 1.95 -26.43 -8.05
C LEU A 7 0.44 -26.17 -7.96
N ARG A 8 -0.12 -25.90 -6.78
CA ARG A 8 -1.58 -25.66 -6.62
C ARG A 8 -2.02 -24.20 -6.81
N TYR A 9 -1.27 -23.39 -7.57
CA TYR A 9 -1.69 -22.04 -7.97
C TYR A 9 -2.13 -21.95 -9.44
N THR A 10 -1.90 -23.00 -10.23
CA THR A 10 -2.08 -22.97 -11.69
C THR A 10 -3.50 -23.32 -12.16
N ASP A 11 -4.36 -23.83 -11.27
CA ASP A 11 -5.73 -24.26 -11.61
C ASP A 11 -6.84 -23.30 -11.12
N ALA A 12 -6.50 -22.10 -10.63
CA ALA A 12 -7.47 -21.13 -10.11
C ALA A 12 -7.77 -19.99 -11.12
N GLY A 13 -7.98 -20.34 -12.39
CA GLY A 13 -8.05 -19.37 -13.51
C GLY A 13 -9.17 -18.31 -13.42
N ILE A 14 -10.20 -18.52 -12.59
CA ILE A 14 -11.34 -17.60 -12.42
C ILE A 14 -11.61 -17.31 -10.92
N GLY A 15 -11.55 -18.33 -10.06
CA GLY A 15 -11.81 -18.19 -8.63
C GLY A 15 -10.81 -17.27 -7.90
N ALA A 16 -9.51 -17.40 -8.18
CA ALA A 16 -8.49 -16.56 -7.54
C ALA A 16 -8.59 -15.09 -7.99
N LYS A 17 -8.85 -14.84 -9.29
CA LYS A 17 -9.07 -13.48 -9.80
C LYS A 17 -10.30 -12.82 -9.16
N THR A 18 -11.36 -13.59 -8.97
CA THR A 18 -12.59 -13.11 -8.31
C THR A 18 -12.34 -12.80 -6.83
N SER A 19 -11.58 -13.65 -6.12
CA SER A 19 -11.18 -13.41 -4.73
C SER A 19 -10.32 -12.14 -4.58
N MET A 20 -9.36 -11.93 -5.48
CA MET A 20 -8.50 -10.74 -5.49
C MET A 20 -9.28 -9.45 -5.79
N LEU A 21 -10.25 -9.50 -6.72
CA LEU A 21 -11.12 -8.36 -7.02
C LEU A 21 -12.03 -8.02 -5.83
N VAL A 22 -12.61 -9.03 -5.19
CA VAL A 22 -13.42 -8.85 -3.98
C VAL A 22 -12.57 -8.27 -2.85
N ALA A 23 -11.35 -8.78 -2.64
CA ALA A 23 -10.43 -8.23 -1.65
C ALA A 23 -10.10 -6.76 -1.92
N GLY A 24 -9.83 -6.39 -3.18
CA GLY A 24 -9.60 -5.00 -3.58
C GLY A 24 -10.80 -4.11 -3.30
N LEU A 25 -12.01 -4.60 -3.60
CA LEU A 25 -13.26 -3.87 -3.36
C LEU A 25 -13.55 -3.70 -1.86
N VAL A 26 -13.28 -4.73 -1.06
CA VAL A 26 -13.41 -4.68 0.40
C VAL A 26 -12.43 -3.66 1.00
N VAL A 27 -11.18 -3.60 0.52
CA VAL A 27 -10.21 -2.60 1.00
C VAL A 27 -10.60 -1.20 0.59
N ALA A 28 -11.03 -1.00 -0.66
CA ALA A 28 -11.49 0.30 -1.11
C ALA A 28 -12.70 0.77 -0.29
N ALA A 29 -13.66 -0.13 -0.02
CA ALA A 29 -14.82 0.16 0.80
C ALA A 29 -14.44 0.46 2.26
N PHE A 30 -13.58 -0.36 2.87
CA PHE A 30 -13.17 -0.17 4.25
C PHE A 30 -12.28 1.06 4.44
N GLY A 31 -11.31 1.27 3.54
CA GLY A 31 -10.48 2.46 3.52
C GLY A 31 -11.30 3.73 3.28
N GLY A 32 -12.23 3.69 2.33
CA GLY A 32 -13.19 4.76 2.08
C GLY A 32 -14.09 5.03 3.28
N LEU A 33 -14.57 4.00 3.96
CA LEU A 33 -15.37 4.11 5.18
C LEU A 33 -14.57 4.76 6.31
N VAL A 34 -13.32 4.35 6.52
CA VAL A 34 -12.45 4.93 7.56
C VAL A 34 -12.19 6.41 7.27
N ILE A 35 -11.87 6.76 6.02
CA ILE A 35 -11.69 8.15 5.60
C ILE A 35 -12.99 8.94 5.79
N TYR A 36 -14.13 8.37 5.37
CA TYR A 36 -15.43 8.99 5.53
C TYR A 36 -15.75 9.27 7.00
N LEU A 37 -15.56 8.28 7.89
CA LEU A 37 -15.77 8.42 9.32
C LEU A 37 -14.83 9.46 9.93
N LEU A 38 -13.57 9.50 9.49
CA LEU A 38 -12.59 10.48 9.95
C LEU A 38 -13.00 11.91 9.55
N VAL A 39 -13.48 12.09 8.32
CA VAL A 39 -13.93 13.38 7.80
C VAL A 39 -15.25 13.82 8.44
N SER A 40 -16.21 12.91 8.58
CA SER A 40 -17.53 13.21 9.14
C SER A 40 -17.48 13.49 10.63
N ASN A 41 -16.54 12.88 11.37
CA ASN A 41 -16.39 13.05 12.81
C ASN A 41 -15.22 13.96 13.18
N VAL A 42 -14.77 14.83 12.25
CA VAL A 42 -13.61 15.71 12.47
C VAL A 42 -13.77 16.59 13.71
N GLU A 43 -14.98 17.02 14.04
CA GLU A 43 -15.29 17.84 15.22
C GLU A 43 -15.10 17.09 16.55
N SER A 44 -15.22 15.76 16.53
CA SER A 44 -14.97 14.92 17.72
C SER A 44 -13.47 14.67 17.97
N LEU A 45 -12.62 14.93 16.97
CA LEU A 45 -11.18 14.69 17.05
C LEU A 45 -10.47 15.86 17.73
N SER A 46 -9.53 15.56 18.60
CA SER A 46 -8.77 16.59 19.30
C SER A 46 -7.82 17.34 18.36
N ARG A 47 -7.74 18.67 18.51
CA ARG A 47 -6.80 19.53 17.79
C ARG A 47 -5.35 18.99 17.77
N PRO A 48 -4.74 18.58 18.91
CA PRO A 48 -3.37 18.06 18.89
C PRO A 48 -3.25 16.75 18.10
N PHE A 49 -4.28 15.89 18.13
CA PHE A 49 -4.30 14.66 17.34
C PHE A 49 -4.30 14.96 15.83
N LEU A 50 -5.14 15.89 15.36
CA LEU A 50 -5.17 16.27 13.93
C LEU A 50 -3.85 16.88 13.46
N LYS A 51 -3.18 17.69 14.29
CA LYS A 51 -1.85 18.22 13.98
C LYS A 51 -0.82 17.10 13.87
N PHE A 52 -0.76 16.21 14.86
CA PHE A 52 0.15 15.07 14.86
C PHE A 52 -0.09 14.19 13.63
N LEU A 53 -1.35 13.84 13.36
CA LEU A 53 -1.75 13.04 12.20
C LEU A 53 -1.31 13.68 10.89
N GLY A 54 -1.52 14.99 10.73
CA GLY A 54 -1.08 15.73 9.54
C GLY A 54 0.44 15.69 9.35
N TYR A 55 1.22 15.99 10.39
CA TYR A 55 2.68 15.93 10.31
C TYR A 55 3.19 14.52 10.06
N PHE A 56 2.61 13.52 10.72
CA PHE A 56 2.96 12.12 10.53
C PHE A 56 2.69 11.66 9.10
N LEU A 57 1.52 11.97 8.54
CA LEU A 57 1.16 11.62 7.17
C LEU A 57 2.07 12.31 6.14
N ILE A 58 2.40 13.59 6.34
CA ILE A 58 3.34 14.30 5.47
C ILE A 58 4.73 13.67 5.53
N PHE A 59 5.23 13.39 6.75
CA PHE A 59 6.52 12.73 6.93
C PHE A 59 6.57 11.36 6.26
N VAL A 60 5.55 10.52 6.47
CA VAL A 60 5.42 9.23 5.80
C VAL A 60 5.40 9.40 4.29
N SER A 61 4.62 10.34 3.76
CA SER A 61 4.56 10.57 2.31
C SER A 61 5.89 11.03 1.71
N ALA A 62 6.71 11.78 2.47
CA ALA A 62 8.06 12.15 2.03
C ALA A 62 8.98 10.93 1.94
N VAL A 63 8.90 10.02 2.90
CA VAL A 63 9.63 8.73 2.86
C VAL A 63 9.13 7.87 1.68
N GLU A 64 7.82 7.80 1.48
CA GLU A 64 7.22 7.07 0.34
C GLU A 64 7.67 7.66 -1.00
N LEU A 65 7.83 8.98 -1.10
CA LEU A 65 8.34 9.66 -2.29
C LEU A 65 9.82 9.34 -2.53
N LEU A 66 10.65 9.25 -1.49
CA LEU A 66 12.05 8.80 -1.62
C LEU A 66 12.12 7.36 -2.13
N ILE A 67 11.27 6.47 -1.63
CA ILE A 67 11.17 5.09 -2.10
C ILE A 67 10.72 5.07 -3.57
N LEU A 68 9.76 5.92 -3.96
CA LEU A 68 9.31 6.03 -5.35
C LEU A 68 10.45 6.48 -6.28
N ILE A 69 11.21 7.50 -5.88
CA ILE A 69 12.41 7.93 -6.63
C ILE A 69 13.40 6.77 -6.76
N TRP A 70 13.64 6.03 -5.68
CA TRP A 70 14.54 4.88 -5.72
C TRP A 70 14.05 3.80 -6.69
N VAL A 71 12.77 3.46 -6.70
CA VAL A 71 12.18 2.53 -7.67
C VAL A 71 12.39 3.04 -9.11
N LEU A 72 12.20 4.33 -9.36
CA LEU A 72 12.44 4.92 -10.69
C LEU A 72 13.91 4.87 -11.10
N VAL A 73 14.84 5.17 -10.19
CA VAL A 73 16.29 5.04 -10.43
C VAL A 73 16.64 3.59 -10.74
N PHE A 74 16.09 2.64 -9.99
CA PHE A 74 16.31 1.21 -10.22
C PHE A 74 15.83 0.78 -11.60
N ILE A 75 14.63 1.20 -12.01
CA ILE A 75 14.10 0.95 -13.37
C ILE A 75 15.00 1.59 -14.44
N ALA A 76 15.54 2.79 -14.20
CA ALA A 76 16.39 3.48 -15.18
C ALA A 76 17.75 2.81 -15.42
N ILE A 77 18.27 2.08 -14.43
CA ILE A 77 19.58 1.38 -14.51
C ILE A 77 19.45 -0.13 -14.78
N SER A 78 18.22 -0.65 -14.87
CA SER A 78 17.94 -2.06 -15.11
C SER A 78 17.11 -2.25 -16.39
N ASP A 79 16.99 -3.49 -16.86
CA ASP A 79 16.20 -3.83 -18.04
C ASP A 79 14.68 -3.93 -17.73
N TRP A 80 14.28 -3.58 -16.51
CA TRP A 80 12.88 -3.62 -16.08
C TRP A 80 12.08 -2.48 -16.71
N SER A 81 10.83 -2.76 -17.08
CA SER A 81 9.89 -1.72 -17.52
C SER A 81 9.05 -1.19 -16.34
N ILE A 82 8.57 0.05 -16.45
CA ILE A 82 7.69 0.71 -15.46
C ILE A 82 6.44 -0.12 -15.15
N TRP A 83 5.96 -0.88 -16.14
CA TRP A 83 4.76 -1.74 -16.02
C TRP A 83 5.07 -3.18 -15.63
N GLY A 84 6.33 -3.62 -15.79
CA GLY A 84 6.75 -4.99 -15.51
C GLY A 84 7.28 -5.20 -14.09
N LEU A 85 7.78 -4.15 -13.44
CA LEU A 85 8.28 -4.25 -12.08
C LEU A 85 7.14 -4.17 -11.07
N SER A 86 6.76 -5.32 -10.50
CA SER A 86 5.86 -5.38 -9.34
C SER A 86 6.59 -4.95 -8.06
N PHE A 87 5.84 -4.49 -7.06
CA PHE A 87 6.41 -4.09 -5.78
C PHE A 87 7.09 -5.28 -5.07
N ASP A 88 6.55 -6.50 -5.27
CA ASP A 88 7.16 -7.77 -4.86
C ASP A 88 8.55 -7.99 -5.47
N GLY A 89 8.67 -7.81 -6.78
CA GLY A 89 9.91 -7.98 -7.53
C GLY A 89 10.98 -7.02 -7.04
N PHE A 90 10.62 -5.75 -6.86
CA PHE A 90 11.52 -4.74 -6.30
C PHE A 90 12.02 -5.14 -4.90
N TRP A 91 11.14 -5.63 -4.03
CA TRP A 91 11.52 -6.06 -2.68
C TRP A 91 12.44 -7.27 -2.68
N ARG A 92 12.23 -8.23 -3.58
CA ARG A 92 13.11 -9.40 -3.71
C ARG A 92 14.52 -9.01 -4.16
N GLU A 93 14.63 -8.08 -5.10
CA GLU A 93 15.90 -7.70 -5.70
C GLU A 93 16.69 -6.69 -4.86
N GLN A 94 16.02 -5.72 -4.23
CA GLN A 94 16.69 -4.63 -3.50
C GLN A 94 16.63 -4.79 -1.97
N LEU A 95 15.61 -5.48 -1.44
CA LEU A 95 15.33 -5.58 0.00
C LEU A 95 15.29 -7.04 0.48
N SER A 96 16.14 -7.89 -0.11
CA SER A 96 16.23 -9.33 0.23
C SER A 96 16.48 -9.58 1.72
N ALA A 97 17.27 -8.72 2.39
CA ALA A 97 17.53 -8.81 3.83
C ALA A 97 16.29 -8.55 4.71
N ILE A 98 15.28 -7.84 4.18
CA ILE A 98 14.06 -7.45 4.90
C ILE A 98 12.86 -8.29 4.42
N TYR A 99 13.09 -9.23 3.50
CA TYR A 99 12.04 -10.06 2.91
C TYR A 99 11.26 -10.89 3.94
N PHE A 100 11.90 -11.27 5.05
CA PHE A 100 11.24 -11.98 6.15
C PHE A 100 10.07 -11.18 6.77
N ILE A 101 10.14 -9.84 6.77
CA ILE A 101 9.06 -8.98 7.27
C ILE A 101 7.83 -9.11 6.37
N LYS A 102 8.05 -9.28 5.07
CA LYS A 102 6.97 -9.49 4.11
C LYS A 102 6.31 -10.85 4.32
N GLU A 103 7.08 -11.92 4.47
CA GLU A 103 6.52 -13.25 4.75
C GLU A 103 5.74 -13.28 6.07
N TRP A 104 6.25 -12.60 7.09
CA TRP A 104 5.51 -12.37 8.33
C TRP A 104 4.23 -11.56 8.09
N LEU A 105 4.25 -10.48 7.31
CA LEU A 105 3.03 -9.73 6.99
C LEU A 105 1.99 -10.60 6.26
N TYR A 106 2.44 -11.48 5.36
CA TYR A 106 1.61 -12.48 4.68
C TYR A 106 1.00 -13.53 5.63
N SER A 107 1.58 -13.78 6.82
CA SER A 107 1.00 -14.71 7.79
C SER A 107 -0.12 -14.11 8.64
N TRP A 108 -0.18 -12.78 8.75
CA TRP A 108 -1.17 -12.07 9.57
C TRP A 108 -2.29 -11.42 8.75
N PHE A 109 -2.00 -11.01 7.52
CA PHE A 109 -2.96 -10.33 6.64
C PHE A 109 -3.50 -11.26 5.55
N TRP A 110 -4.72 -10.97 5.05
CA TRP A 110 -5.35 -11.69 3.93
C TRP A 110 -4.38 -11.81 2.74
N ASN A 111 -3.92 -13.03 2.44
CA ASN A 111 -2.96 -13.31 1.36
C ASN A 111 -3.42 -12.73 0.01
N ASP A 112 -4.71 -12.83 -0.31
CA ASP A 112 -5.26 -12.33 -1.58
C ASP A 112 -5.16 -10.80 -1.71
N LEU A 113 -5.29 -10.08 -0.59
CA LEU A 113 -5.17 -8.63 -0.51
C LEU A 113 -3.73 -8.20 -0.72
N MET A 114 -2.79 -8.90 -0.06
CA MET A 114 -1.36 -8.67 -0.27
C MET A 114 -0.97 -8.97 -1.72
N ASN A 115 -1.51 -10.03 -2.32
CA ASN A 115 -1.22 -10.39 -3.71
C ASN A 115 -1.70 -9.29 -4.68
N LEU A 116 -2.86 -8.68 -4.44
CA LEU A 116 -3.36 -7.57 -5.24
C LEU A 116 -2.43 -6.36 -5.23
N PHE A 117 -2.00 -5.90 -4.05
CA PHE A 117 -1.18 -4.69 -3.93
C PHE A 117 0.29 -4.91 -4.27
N PHE A 118 0.86 -6.06 -3.91
CA PHE A 118 2.30 -6.30 -4.05
C PHE A 118 2.68 -6.97 -5.37
N VAL A 119 1.83 -7.85 -5.90
CA VAL A 119 2.16 -8.66 -7.07
C VAL A 119 1.47 -8.14 -8.33
N PHE A 120 0.20 -7.74 -8.24
CA PHE A 120 -0.59 -7.37 -9.42
C PHE A 120 -0.36 -5.90 -9.86
N LEU A 121 -0.19 -4.98 -8.92
CA LEU A 121 0.02 -3.56 -9.22
C LEU A 121 1.50 -3.28 -9.52
N PRO A 122 1.82 -2.55 -10.61
CA PRO A 122 3.17 -2.05 -10.84
C PRO A 122 3.62 -1.20 -9.65
N ALA A 123 4.87 -1.38 -9.23
CA ALA A 123 5.43 -0.74 -8.03
C ALA A 123 5.24 0.79 -8.06
N VAL A 124 5.46 1.39 -9.24
CA VAL A 124 5.31 2.82 -9.47
C VAL A 124 3.86 3.27 -9.31
N VAL A 125 2.89 2.53 -9.85
CA VAL A 125 1.45 2.87 -9.75
C VAL A 125 0.96 2.77 -8.31
N PHE A 126 1.35 1.69 -7.61
CA PHE A 126 0.98 1.50 -6.21
C PHE A 126 1.55 2.60 -5.31
N LEU A 127 2.86 2.87 -5.42
CA LEU A 127 3.52 3.89 -4.61
C LEU A 127 2.98 5.29 -4.92
N THR A 128 2.81 5.66 -6.20
CA THR A 128 2.26 6.99 -6.56
C THR A 128 0.85 7.19 -6.00
N LEU A 129 -0.05 6.21 -6.14
CA LEU A 129 -1.40 6.29 -5.60
C LEU A 129 -1.37 6.43 -4.07
N ARG A 130 -0.59 5.58 -3.41
CA ARG A 130 -0.46 5.58 -1.95
C ARG A 130 0.07 6.91 -1.44
N THR A 131 1.20 7.38 -1.99
CA THR A 131 1.82 8.66 -1.64
C THR A 131 0.84 9.82 -1.86
N THR A 132 0.11 9.83 -2.97
CA THR A 132 -0.87 10.89 -3.25
C THR A 132 -1.97 10.93 -2.19
N ILE A 133 -2.52 9.77 -1.83
CA ILE A 133 -3.57 9.67 -0.80
C ILE A 133 -3.03 10.11 0.57
N THR A 134 -1.85 9.63 0.99
CA THR A 134 -1.23 10.02 2.27
C THR A 134 -0.90 11.51 2.31
N THR A 135 -0.38 12.09 1.24
CA THR A 135 -0.10 13.54 1.15
C THR A 135 -1.39 14.37 1.23
N VAL A 136 -2.43 14.02 0.47
CA VAL A 136 -3.72 14.75 0.49
C VAL A 136 -4.37 14.66 1.87
N LEU A 137 -4.39 13.47 2.49
CA LEU A 137 -4.91 13.29 3.84
C LEU A 137 -4.08 14.06 4.88
N GLY A 138 -2.75 14.12 4.71
CA GLY A 138 -1.87 14.89 5.60
C GLY A 138 -2.16 16.39 5.55
N PHE A 139 -2.30 16.95 4.34
CA PHE A 139 -2.70 18.35 4.17
C PHE A 139 -4.11 18.61 4.69
N TRP A 140 -5.05 17.70 4.43
CA TRP A 140 -6.42 17.81 4.95
C TRP A 140 -6.43 17.83 6.49
N ALA A 141 -5.72 16.92 7.15
CA ALA A 141 -5.66 16.86 8.61
C ALA A 141 -5.05 18.14 9.21
N LEU A 142 -4.00 18.67 8.58
CA LEU A 142 -3.39 19.93 9.00
C LEU A 142 -4.35 21.12 8.80
N ALA A 143 -5.07 21.18 7.68
CA ALA A 143 -6.07 22.20 7.42
C ALA A 143 -7.26 22.10 8.40
N ALA A 144 -7.75 20.90 8.67
CA ALA A 144 -8.80 20.64 9.66
C ALA A 144 -8.39 21.13 11.05
N SER A 145 -7.14 20.87 11.46
CA SER A 145 -6.62 21.34 12.76
C SER A 145 -6.60 22.87 12.90
N LYS A 146 -6.44 23.60 11.79
CA LYS A 146 -6.46 25.07 11.75
C LYS A 146 -7.87 25.64 11.71
N ARG A 147 -8.83 24.92 11.13
CA ARG A 147 -10.25 25.34 11.06
C ARG A 147 -10.96 25.25 12.40
N GLN A 148 -10.50 24.35 13.27
CA GLN A 148 -11.08 24.21 14.60
C GLN A 148 -10.82 25.42 15.50
N VAL A 149 -10.04 26.44 15.08
CA VAL A 149 -9.62 27.63 15.86
C VAL A 149 -10.79 28.35 16.52
#